data_AF-A0A2D5VFM6-F1
#
_entry.id   AF-A0A2D5VFM6-F1
#
_cell.length_a   1.000
_cell.length_b   1.000
_cell.length_c   1.000
_cell.angle_alpha   90.00
_cell.angle_beta   90.00
_cell.angle_gamma   90.00
#
_symmetry.space_group_name_H-M   'P 1'
#
loop_
_entity.id
_entity.type
_entity.pdbx_description
1 polymer ?
#
loop_
_entity_poly.entity_id
_entity_poly.type
_entity_poly.pdbx_seq_one_letter_code
_entity_poly.pdbx_strand_id
1 'polypeptide(L)'
;MDNSKSLEQFARDAYSDGEEAVVELVVSPALKLKEEKHRRSQNSTNSSFPSSGDLASKKKNNSRKETDRKSGGQPGHKGCTLNQVPNPDTTVKCSPESCECGHTFDGSEEFIDSIRRQVFDIPKPVVTVAEYVSEKYRCPVCGEIHAGDFPAGVTASAQYGNNIQASVVSMMNYQLLPYKRTAEMFENLFSIGISEGTLRNI
;
A
#
# COMPACT_ATOMS: atom_id res chain seq x y z
N MET A 1 29.78 44.74 -16.26
CA MET A 1 29.29 46.14 -16.28
C MET A 1 29.07 46.55 -14.84
N ASP A 2 29.68 47.65 -14.42
CA ASP A 2 29.89 48.02 -13.02
C ASP A 2 28.59 48.56 -12.40
N ASN A 3 27.79 47.69 -11.78
CA ASN A 3 26.48 47.99 -11.19
C ASN A 3 26.55 49.07 -10.08
N SER A 4 27.73 49.35 -9.55
CA SER A 4 27.97 50.33 -8.48
C SER A 4 27.69 51.76 -8.94
N LYS A 5 28.18 52.14 -10.13
CA LYS A 5 27.98 53.48 -10.71
C LYS A 5 26.51 53.77 -11.08
N SER A 6 25.74 52.72 -11.36
CA SER A 6 24.31 52.83 -11.68
C SER A 6 23.44 53.11 -10.44
N LEU A 7 23.80 52.55 -9.28
CA LEU A 7 23.05 52.71 -8.05
C LEU A 7 23.29 54.07 -7.39
N GLU A 8 24.51 54.60 -7.50
CA GLU A 8 24.82 55.94 -7.01
C GLU A 8 24.07 57.03 -7.79
N GLN A 9 23.95 56.87 -9.11
CA GLN A 9 23.17 57.80 -9.93
C GLN A 9 21.68 57.75 -9.53
N PHE A 10 21.13 56.55 -9.37
CA PHE A 10 19.74 56.35 -8.94
C PHE A 10 19.45 56.97 -7.56
N ALA A 11 20.40 56.89 -6.61
CA ALA A 11 20.27 57.53 -5.31
C ALA A 11 20.30 59.07 -5.41
N ARG A 12 21.09 59.63 -6.32
CA ARG A 12 21.14 61.08 -6.57
C ARG A 12 19.88 61.59 -7.26
N ASP A 13 19.34 60.82 -8.19
CA ASP A 13 18.09 61.12 -8.89
C ASP A 13 16.93 61.13 -7.88
N ALA A 14 16.82 60.10 -7.04
CA ALA A 14 15.81 60.05 -5.97
C ALA A 14 15.91 61.21 -4.97
N TYR A 15 17.12 61.68 -4.65
CA TYR A 15 17.32 62.86 -3.79
C TYR A 15 16.83 64.16 -4.47
N SER A 16 16.93 64.24 -5.79
CA SER A 16 16.48 65.41 -6.56
C SER A 16 14.96 65.44 -6.72
N ASP A 17 14.32 64.27 -6.72
CA ASP A 17 12.87 64.09 -6.91
C ASP A 17 12.05 64.36 -5.64
N GLY A 18 12.70 64.55 -4.48
CA GLY A 18 12.05 64.99 -3.23
C GLY A 18 12.08 63.96 -2.10
N GLU A 19 11.52 64.35 -0.95
CA GLU A 19 11.59 63.56 0.29
C GLU A 19 10.88 62.20 0.16
N GLU A 20 9.71 62.17 -0.46
CA GLU A 20 8.91 60.96 -0.65
C GLU A 20 9.66 59.89 -1.47
N ALA A 21 10.39 60.31 -2.51
CA ALA A 21 11.17 59.41 -3.37
C ALA A 21 12.35 58.76 -2.60
N VAL A 22 13.02 59.53 -1.73
CA VAL A 22 14.08 59.02 -0.87
C VAL A 22 13.53 58.02 0.16
N VAL A 23 12.37 58.32 0.75
CA VAL A 23 11.70 57.40 1.69
C VAL A 23 11.34 56.09 0.99
N GLU A 24 10.76 56.14 -0.21
CA GLU A 24 10.41 54.93 -0.97
C GLU A 24 11.64 54.09 -1.35
N LEU A 25 12.73 54.76 -1.74
CA LEU A 25 14.00 54.11 -2.07
C LEU A 25 14.61 53.32 -0.89
N VAL A 26 14.44 53.81 0.34
CA VAL A 26 14.98 53.16 1.55
C VAL A 26 14.01 52.12 2.11
N VAL A 27 12.71 52.44 2.14
CA VAL A 27 11.70 51.61 2.79
C VAL A 27 11.37 50.38 1.94
N SER A 28 11.24 50.53 0.61
CA SER A 28 10.82 49.40 -0.24
C SER A 28 11.81 48.23 -0.25
N PRO A 29 13.14 48.42 -0.32
CA PRO A 29 14.09 47.30 -0.25
C PRO A 29 14.17 46.74 1.17
N ALA A 30 14.04 47.59 2.21
CA ALA A 30 14.04 47.14 3.60
C ALA A 30 12.84 46.21 3.90
N LEU A 31 11.65 46.54 3.39
CA LEU A 31 10.45 45.70 3.49
C LEU A 31 10.63 44.39 2.74
N LYS A 32 11.11 44.42 1.49
CA LYS A 32 11.41 43.21 0.71
C LYS A 32 12.42 42.31 1.40
N LEU A 33 13.46 42.90 2.00
CA LEU A 33 14.50 42.15 2.71
C LEU A 33 13.97 41.54 4.02
N LYS A 34 13.03 42.21 4.69
CA LYS A 34 12.32 41.68 5.87
C LYS A 34 11.40 40.51 5.49
N GLU A 35 10.65 40.63 4.40
CA GLU A 35 9.75 39.59 3.89
C GLU A 35 10.51 38.36 3.40
N GLU A 36 11.59 38.55 2.62
CA GLU A 36 12.48 37.47 2.19
C GLU A 36 13.13 36.73 3.37
N LYS A 37 13.60 37.47 4.38
CA LYS A 37 14.13 36.88 5.62
C LYS A 37 13.06 36.09 6.36
N HIS A 38 11.84 36.63 6.47
CA HIS A 38 10.73 35.94 7.10
C HIS A 38 10.39 34.64 6.36
N ARG A 39 10.26 34.68 5.02
CA ARG A 39 9.99 33.51 4.19
C ARG A 39 11.07 32.45 4.30
N ARG A 40 12.36 32.83 4.37
CA ARG A 40 13.47 31.90 4.59
C ARG A 40 13.56 31.33 6.01
N SER A 41 12.95 32.01 6.99
CA SER A 41 12.93 31.57 8.39
C SER A 41 11.75 30.66 8.74
N GLN A 42 10.74 30.59 7.87
CA GLN A 42 9.60 29.69 8.04
C GLN A 42 10.06 28.25 7.83
N ASN A 43 9.68 27.38 8.77
CA ASN A 43 9.88 25.95 8.71
C ASN A 43 8.70 25.24 9.39
N SER A 44 8.60 23.93 9.18
CA SER A 44 7.58 23.07 9.79
C SER A 44 7.49 23.11 11.33
N THR A 45 8.43 23.76 12.03
CA THR A 45 8.45 23.87 13.50
C THR A 45 7.88 25.20 14.01
N ASN A 46 7.84 26.24 13.18
CA ASN A 46 7.36 27.57 13.56
C ASN A 46 6.22 28.10 12.67
N SER A 47 5.78 27.34 11.68
CA SER A 47 4.60 27.63 10.87
C SER A 47 3.91 26.33 10.45
N SER A 48 2.60 26.38 10.21
CA SER A 48 1.74 25.25 9.79
C SER A 48 2.04 24.73 8.37
N PHE A 49 3.28 24.90 7.90
CA PHE A 49 3.75 24.41 6.61
C PHE A 49 3.99 22.89 6.67
N PRO A 50 3.61 22.14 5.61
CA PRO A 50 3.92 20.73 5.52
C PRO A 50 5.44 20.52 5.46
N SER A 51 5.94 19.51 6.16
CA SER A 51 7.38 19.20 6.27
C SER A 51 8.08 18.93 4.93
N SER A 52 7.31 18.66 3.88
CA SER A 52 7.80 18.44 2.51
C SER A 52 8.25 19.72 1.80
N GLY A 53 7.90 20.91 2.31
CA GLY A 53 8.29 22.22 1.78
C GLY A 53 9.55 22.82 2.43
N ASP A 54 10.18 22.14 3.40
CA ASP A 54 11.42 22.59 4.02
C ASP A 54 12.55 22.64 2.95
N LEU A 55 12.79 23.82 2.35
CA LEU A 55 13.81 24.04 1.30
C LEU A 55 15.25 23.83 1.79
N ALA A 56 15.46 23.75 3.11
CA ALA A 56 16.71 23.27 3.66
C ALA A 56 16.71 21.75 3.57
N SER A 57 17.50 21.19 2.65
CA SER A 57 17.89 19.78 2.68
C SER A 57 18.54 19.51 4.04
N LYS A 58 17.74 19.13 5.04
CA LYS A 58 18.24 18.60 6.29
C LYS A 58 19.05 17.38 5.87
N LYS A 59 20.38 17.49 5.90
CA LYS A 59 21.23 16.30 6.00
C LYS A 59 20.58 15.49 7.11
N LYS A 60 20.11 14.29 6.78
CA LYS A 60 19.60 13.38 7.80
C LYS A 60 20.79 13.11 8.71
N ASN A 61 20.88 13.87 9.80
CA ASN A 61 21.85 13.63 10.84
C ASN A 61 21.45 12.27 11.40
N ASN A 62 22.18 11.23 11.02
CA ASN A 62 22.03 9.93 11.64
C ASN A 62 22.48 10.11 13.10
N SER A 63 21.55 10.47 13.98
CA SER A 63 21.77 10.63 15.42
C SER A 63 22.01 9.29 16.11
N ARG A 64 21.95 8.18 15.35
CA ARG A 64 22.32 6.87 15.81
C ARG A 64 23.82 6.87 16.13
N LYS A 65 24.13 6.83 17.42
CA LYS A 65 25.46 6.44 17.90
C LYS A 65 25.75 5.04 17.37
N GLU A 66 26.93 4.84 16.79
CA GLU A 66 27.40 3.50 16.47
C GLU A 66 27.37 2.67 17.75
N THR A 67 26.70 1.53 17.68
CA THR A 67 26.61 0.57 18.79
C THR A 67 27.40 -0.66 18.40
N ASP A 68 28.14 -1.26 19.33
CA ASP A 68 28.82 -2.56 19.15
C ASP A 68 27.84 -3.74 18.99
N ARG A 69 26.55 -3.47 18.85
CA ARG A 69 25.52 -4.48 18.59
C ARG A 69 25.68 -4.98 17.16
N LYS A 70 25.98 -6.27 17.03
CA LYS A 70 25.98 -6.98 15.75
C LYS A 70 24.63 -6.80 15.06
N SER A 71 24.64 -6.70 13.73
CA SER A 71 23.43 -6.76 12.93
C SER A 71 22.76 -8.13 13.13
N GLY A 72 21.43 -8.13 13.37
CA GLY A 72 20.67 -9.36 13.60
C GLY A 72 19.60 -9.21 14.68
N GLY A 73 18.85 -10.29 14.91
CA GLY A 73 17.87 -10.39 15.99
C GLY A 73 18.52 -10.20 17.36
N GLN A 74 17.73 -9.78 18.36
CA GLN A 74 18.27 -9.59 19.70
C GLN A 74 18.80 -10.93 20.25
N PRO A 75 19.88 -10.93 21.06
CA PRO A 75 20.39 -12.12 21.71
C PRO A 75 19.27 -12.87 22.48
N GLY A 76 19.08 -14.15 22.18
CA GLY A 76 18.05 -14.99 22.81
C GLY A 76 16.78 -15.23 21.98
N HIS A 77 16.56 -14.51 20.87
CA HIS A 77 15.49 -14.88 19.94
C HIS A 77 15.84 -16.17 19.20
N LYS A 78 14.99 -17.19 19.33
CA LYS A 78 15.08 -18.38 18.48
C LYS A 78 14.71 -17.97 17.05
N GLY A 79 15.65 -18.13 16.13
CA GLY A 79 15.34 -18.02 14.71
C GLY A 79 14.36 -19.11 14.30
N CYS A 80 13.29 -18.73 13.60
CA CYS A 80 12.40 -19.67 12.94
C CYS A 80 12.70 -19.64 11.44
N THR A 81 13.58 -20.53 10.99
CA THR A 81 13.80 -20.74 9.56
C THR A 81 12.63 -21.53 8.97
N LEU A 82 12.13 -21.11 7.81
CA LEU A 82 11.11 -21.88 7.07
C LEU A 82 11.73 -23.22 6.63
N ASN A 83 11.15 -24.32 7.10
CA ASN A 83 11.62 -25.67 6.82
C ASN A 83 10.79 -26.34 5.72
N GLN A 84 11.41 -27.26 4.98
CA GLN A 84 10.68 -28.12 4.06
C GLN A 84 9.69 -29.02 4.81
N VAL A 85 8.51 -29.20 4.24
CA VAL A 85 7.52 -30.17 4.73
C VAL A 85 7.78 -31.55 4.15
N PRO A 86 7.54 -32.63 4.91
CA PRO A 86 7.74 -33.99 4.40
C PRO A 86 6.74 -34.36 3.27
N ASN A 87 5.52 -33.82 3.32
CA ASN A 87 4.45 -34.13 2.38
C ASN A 87 3.89 -32.82 1.78
N PRO A 88 4.41 -32.35 0.62
CA PRO A 88 3.87 -31.17 -0.06
C PRO A 88 2.56 -31.51 -0.81
N ASP A 89 1.69 -30.51 -1.00
CA ASP A 89 0.40 -30.68 -1.69
C ASP A 89 0.55 -31.12 -3.15
N THR A 90 1.65 -30.73 -3.80
CA THR A 90 1.96 -31.11 -5.18
C THR A 90 3.47 -31.31 -5.33
N THR A 91 3.86 -32.38 -6.05
CA THR A 91 5.25 -32.66 -6.38
C THR A 91 5.42 -32.66 -7.89
N VAL A 92 6.19 -31.71 -8.40
CA VAL A 92 6.57 -31.64 -9.83
C VAL A 92 7.99 -32.17 -9.96
N LYS A 93 8.20 -33.16 -10.84
CA LYS A 93 9.54 -33.67 -11.17
C LYS A 93 10.13 -32.81 -12.27
N CYS A 94 11.29 -32.20 -12.01
CA CYS A 94 12.05 -31.44 -12.99
C CYS A 94 13.16 -32.32 -13.57
N SER A 95 12.80 -33.20 -14.51
CA SER A 95 13.79 -34.02 -15.23
C SER A 95 14.50 -33.17 -16.30
N PRO A 96 15.78 -33.46 -16.62
CA PRO A 96 16.41 -32.87 -17.79
C PRO A 96 15.65 -33.28 -19.05
N GLU A 97 15.54 -32.39 -20.03
CA GLU A 97 14.88 -32.69 -21.31
C GLU A 97 15.90 -33.18 -22.35
N SER A 98 17.08 -32.55 -22.40
CA SER A 98 18.13 -32.89 -23.36
C SER A 98 19.53 -32.69 -22.78
N CYS A 99 20.50 -33.36 -23.40
CA CYS A 99 21.92 -33.22 -23.15
C CYS A 99 22.58 -32.46 -24.31
N GLU A 100 23.68 -31.75 -24.02
CA GLU A 100 24.46 -31.03 -25.05
C GLU A 100 25.02 -31.95 -26.14
N CYS A 101 25.17 -33.26 -25.87
CA CYS A 101 25.57 -34.24 -26.87
C CYS A 101 24.45 -34.62 -27.86
N GLY A 102 23.22 -34.10 -27.67
CA GLY A 102 22.05 -34.41 -28.50
C GLY A 102 21.19 -35.57 -27.98
N HIS A 103 21.52 -36.15 -26.82
CA HIS A 103 20.66 -37.15 -26.17
C HIS A 103 19.39 -36.49 -25.61
N THR A 104 18.25 -37.17 -25.76
CA THR A 104 16.96 -36.74 -25.20
C THR A 104 16.58 -37.70 -24.09
N PHE A 105 16.21 -37.15 -22.94
CA PHE A 105 15.82 -37.95 -21.79
C PHE A 105 14.36 -38.38 -21.93
N ASP A 106 14.13 -39.69 -21.95
CA ASP A 106 12.78 -40.27 -22.04
C ASP A 106 12.33 -40.97 -20.74
N GLY A 107 13.21 -40.98 -19.72
CA GLY A 107 12.95 -41.57 -18.42
C GLY A 107 13.37 -43.04 -18.30
N SER A 108 13.99 -43.61 -19.34
CA SER A 108 14.62 -44.92 -19.28
C SER A 108 16.01 -44.91 -18.64
N GLU A 109 16.59 -43.72 -18.43
CA GLU A 109 17.93 -43.56 -17.88
C GLU A 109 18.05 -43.94 -16.41
N GLU A 110 19.27 -44.25 -15.98
CA GLU A 110 19.58 -44.54 -14.59
C GLU A 110 19.34 -43.30 -13.71
N PHE A 111 18.55 -43.47 -12.66
CA PHE A 111 18.36 -42.45 -11.62
C PHE A 111 19.50 -42.50 -10.60
N ILE A 112 20.18 -41.36 -10.39
CA ILE A 112 21.30 -41.25 -9.43
C ILE A 112 20.81 -40.68 -8.09
N ASP A 113 20.37 -39.42 -8.06
CA ASP A 113 19.87 -38.74 -6.85
C ASP A 113 18.98 -37.54 -7.23
N SER A 114 18.35 -36.90 -6.26
CA SER A 114 17.53 -35.69 -6.43
C SER A 114 17.76 -34.68 -5.32
N ILE A 115 17.80 -33.39 -5.68
CA ILE A 115 17.77 -32.29 -4.72
C ILE A 115 16.35 -31.72 -4.68
N ARG A 116 15.79 -31.55 -3.49
CA ARG A 116 14.42 -31.04 -3.30
C ARG A 116 14.42 -29.56 -2.97
N ARG A 117 13.53 -28.81 -3.62
CA ARG A 117 13.19 -27.42 -3.30
C ARG A 117 11.67 -27.32 -3.20
N GLN A 118 11.19 -26.55 -2.23
CA GLN A 118 9.76 -26.32 -2.01
C GLN A 118 9.47 -24.84 -2.08
N VAL A 119 8.36 -24.51 -2.74
CA VAL A 119 7.82 -23.16 -2.83
C VAL A 119 6.53 -23.17 -2.01
N PHE A 120 6.47 -22.31 -1.00
CA PHE A 120 5.24 -22.07 -0.24
C PHE A 120 4.56 -20.89 -0.89
N ASP A 121 3.41 -21.14 -1.49
CA ASP A 121 2.64 -20.12 -2.18
C ASP A 121 1.16 -20.18 -1.75
N ILE A 122 0.45 -19.09 -1.96
CA ILE A 122 -0.99 -19.00 -1.72
C ILE A 122 -1.66 -19.23 -3.08
N PRO A 123 -2.51 -20.27 -3.22
CA PRO A 123 -3.25 -20.45 -4.47
C PRO A 123 -4.09 -19.21 -4.75
N LYS A 124 -4.29 -18.89 -6.04
CA LYS A 124 -5.07 -17.72 -6.43
C LYS A 124 -6.40 -17.70 -5.65
N PRO A 125 -6.72 -16.64 -4.88
CA PRO A 125 -7.93 -16.63 -4.09
C PRO A 125 -9.15 -16.68 -5.02
N VAL A 126 -10.04 -17.66 -4.80
CA VAL A 126 -11.27 -17.84 -5.59
C VAL A 126 -12.48 -17.60 -4.72
N VAL A 127 -13.38 -16.77 -5.22
CA VAL A 127 -14.70 -16.54 -4.62
C VAL A 127 -15.70 -17.48 -5.27
N THR A 128 -16.36 -18.29 -4.46
CA THR A 128 -17.40 -19.21 -4.94
C THR A 128 -18.78 -18.62 -4.65
N VAL A 129 -19.63 -18.53 -5.67
CA VAL A 129 -21.02 -18.10 -5.54
C VAL A 129 -21.92 -19.33 -5.59
N ALA A 130 -22.74 -19.53 -4.57
CA ALA A 130 -23.77 -20.55 -4.54
C ALA A 130 -25.12 -19.88 -4.81
N GLU A 131 -25.79 -20.32 -5.87
CA GLU A 131 -27.16 -19.89 -6.19
C GLU A 131 -28.15 -20.86 -5.52
N TYR A 132 -29.09 -20.30 -4.76
CA TYR A 132 -30.19 -21.05 -4.19
C TYR A 132 -31.44 -20.72 -4.99
N VAL A 133 -32.06 -21.73 -5.60
CA VAL A 133 -33.26 -21.57 -6.42
C VAL A 133 -34.45 -22.18 -5.69
N SER A 134 -35.46 -21.36 -5.41
CA SER A 134 -36.76 -21.84 -4.93
C SER A 134 -37.63 -22.20 -6.13
N GLU A 135 -37.76 -23.50 -6.38
CA GLU A 135 -38.62 -24.02 -7.45
C GLU A 135 -40.08 -24.08 -7.00
N LYS A 136 -41.00 -23.89 -7.95
CA LYS A 136 -42.45 -23.96 -7.72
C LYS A 136 -43.06 -25.08 -8.54
N TYR A 137 -43.85 -25.92 -7.88
CA TYR A 137 -44.55 -27.03 -8.52
C TYR A 137 -46.03 -26.98 -8.22
N ARG A 138 -46.83 -27.36 -9.23
CA ARG A 138 -48.27 -27.59 -9.03
C ARG A 138 -48.47 -29.03 -8.56
N CYS A 139 -49.14 -29.20 -7.42
CA CYS A 139 -49.53 -30.52 -6.94
C CYS A 139 -50.55 -31.14 -7.92
N PRO A 140 -50.31 -32.35 -8.45
CA PRO A 140 -51.23 -33.00 -9.39
C PRO A 140 -52.53 -33.49 -8.73
N VAL A 141 -52.58 -33.56 -7.39
CA VAL A 141 -53.74 -34.07 -6.63
C VAL A 141 -54.72 -32.96 -6.26
N CYS A 142 -54.24 -31.89 -5.61
CA CYS A 142 -55.10 -30.78 -5.17
C CYS A 142 -55.06 -29.56 -6.10
N GLY A 143 -54.10 -29.48 -7.03
CA GLY A 143 -53.93 -28.35 -7.93
C GLY A 143 -53.24 -27.11 -7.32
N GLU A 144 -52.92 -27.12 -6.03
CA GLU A 144 -52.23 -26.03 -5.36
C GLU A 144 -50.76 -25.90 -5.82
N ILE A 145 -50.21 -24.70 -5.71
CA ILE A 145 -48.80 -24.41 -6.05
C ILE A 145 -47.99 -24.36 -4.75
N HIS A 146 -46.94 -25.16 -4.69
CA HIS A 146 -45.98 -25.19 -3.59
C HIS A 146 -44.64 -24.65 -4.05
N ALA A 147 -43.92 -23.96 -3.17
CA ALA A 147 -42.57 -23.45 -3.40
C ALA A 147 -41.60 -24.10 -2.39
N GLY A 148 -40.35 -24.30 -2.79
CA GLY A 148 -39.30 -24.69 -1.86
C GLY A 148 -38.88 -23.51 -0.97
N ASP A 149 -38.67 -23.76 0.32
CA ASP A 149 -38.16 -22.74 1.24
C ASP A 149 -36.64 -22.59 1.11
N PHE A 150 -36.15 -21.36 1.29
CA PHE A 150 -34.70 -21.13 1.38
C PHE A 150 -34.14 -21.63 2.72
N PRO A 151 -32.91 -22.16 2.75
CA PRO A 151 -32.23 -22.52 4.00
C PRO A 151 -32.07 -21.32 4.94
N ALA A 152 -31.95 -21.61 6.23
CA ALA A 152 -31.69 -20.59 7.24
C ALA A 152 -30.40 -19.80 6.91
N GLY A 153 -30.50 -18.47 6.94
CA GLY A 153 -29.39 -17.57 6.62
C GLY A 153 -29.30 -17.15 5.16
N VAL A 154 -30.09 -17.72 4.23
CA VAL A 154 -30.24 -17.22 2.86
C VAL A 154 -31.48 -16.32 2.81
N THR A 155 -31.29 -15.04 3.09
CA THR A 155 -32.40 -14.10 3.35
C THR A 155 -32.49 -12.97 2.33
N ALA A 156 -31.41 -12.67 1.63
CA ALA A 156 -31.37 -11.64 0.59
C ALA A 156 -31.19 -12.27 -0.80
N SER A 157 -31.57 -11.53 -1.84
CA SER A 157 -31.36 -11.96 -3.24
C SER A 157 -29.88 -12.16 -3.58
N ALA A 158 -29.00 -11.37 -2.97
CA ALA A 158 -27.56 -11.56 -2.99
C ALA A 158 -26.98 -11.12 -1.64
N GLN A 159 -26.05 -11.91 -1.09
CA GLN A 159 -25.42 -11.63 0.20
C GLN A 159 -24.00 -12.22 0.26
N TYR A 160 -23.14 -11.60 1.06
CA TYR A 160 -21.83 -12.16 1.36
C TYR A 160 -21.95 -13.32 2.36
N GLY A 161 -21.24 -14.41 2.09
CA GLY A 161 -21.19 -15.56 2.99
C GLY A 161 -20.34 -15.32 4.24
N ASN A 162 -20.50 -16.22 5.22
CA ASN A 162 -19.87 -16.10 6.55
C ASN A 162 -18.35 -15.93 6.50
N ASN A 163 -17.64 -16.58 5.57
CA ASN A 163 -16.19 -16.47 5.47
C ASN A 163 -15.73 -15.06 5.05
N ILE A 164 -16.46 -14.41 4.15
CA ILE A 164 -16.19 -13.02 3.75
C ILE A 164 -16.47 -12.10 4.93
N GLN A 165 -17.63 -12.27 5.59
CA GLN A 165 -18.01 -11.46 6.74
C GLN A 165 -17.00 -11.58 7.89
N ALA A 166 -16.60 -12.80 8.24
CA ALA A 166 -15.59 -13.04 9.28
C ALA A 166 -14.23 -12.43 8.92
N SER A 167 -13.83 -12.49 7.65
CA SER A 167 -12.59 -11.87 7.17
C SER A 167 -12.64 -10.35 7.27
N VAL A 168 -13.77 -9.73 6.88
CA VAL A 168 -14.02 -8.29 7.05
C VAL A 168 -13.90 -7.89 8.52
N VAL A 169 -14.60 -8.58 9.41
CA VAL A 169 -14.57 -8.31 10.86
C VAL A 169 -13.15 -8.45 11.43
N SER A 170 -12.42 -9.50 11.06
CA SER A 170 -11.03 -9.70 11.50
C SER A 170 -10.10 -8.59 11.02
N MET A 171 -10.23 -8.18 9.75
CA MET A 171 -9.42 -7.10 9.18
C MET A 171 -9.69 -5.75 9.85
N MET A 172 -10.95 -5.41 10.10
CA MET A 172 -11.32 -4.13 10.69
C MET A 172 -11.04 -4.09 12.19
N ASN A 173 -11.33 -5.15 12.93
CA ASN A 173 -11.27 -5.14 14.40
C ASN A 173 -9.94 -5.61 14.96
N TYR A 174 -9.27 -6.56 14.30
CA TYR A 174 -8.01 -7.11 14.78
C TYR A 174 -6.80 -6.52 14.05
N GLN A 175 -6.89 -6.37 12.72
CA GLN A 175 -5.83 -5.72 11.93
C GLN A 175 -5.99 -4.19 11.85
N LEU A 176 -7.09 -3.65 12.37
CA LEU A 176 -7.39 -2.22 12.45
C LEU A 176 -7.36 -1.50 11.09
N LEU A 177 -7.78 -2.20 10.03
CA LEU A 177 -7.86 -1.62 8.70
C LEU A 177 -9.08 -0.71 8.56
N PRO A 178 -8.90 0.57 8.14
CA PRO A 178 -10.02 1.45 7.82
C PRO A 178 -10.89 0.89 6.69
N TYR A 179 -12.16 1.30 6.64
CA TYR A 179 -13.14 0.82 5.64
C TYR A 179 -12.60 0.83 4.20
N LYS A 180 -12.10 1.98 3.74
CA LYS A 180 -11.52 2.11 2.40
C LYS A 180 -10.41 1.09 2.12
N ARG A 181 -9.49 0.89 3.07
CA ARG A 181 -8.38 -0.08 2.91
C ARG A 181 -8.87 -1.53 2.92
N THR A 182 -9.89 -1.82 3.72
CA THR A 182 -10.52 -3.15 3.72
C THR A 182 -11.19 -3.41 2.37
N ALA A 183 -11.94 -2.44 1.82
CA ALA A 183 -12.52 -2.53 0.49
C ALA A 183 -11.46 -2.76 -0.61
N GLU A 184 -10.40 -1.95 -0.62
CA GLU A 184 -9.28 -2.10 -1.56
C GLU A 184 -8.61 -3.47 -1.44
N MET A 185 -8.48 -4.01 -0.22
CA MET A 185 -7.88 -5.33 -0.02
C MET A 185 -8.74 -6.46 -0.59
N PHE A 186 -10.07 -6.37 -0.44
CA PHE A 186 -10.98 -7.35 -1.06
C PHE A 186 -10.99 -7.27 -2.59
N GLU A 187 -10.90 -6.07 -3.15
CA GLU A 187 -10.77 -5.88 -4.59
C GLU A 187 -9.45 -6.47 -5.11
N ASN A 188 -8.33 -6.17 -4.46
CA ASN A 188 -7.01 -6.59 -4.91
C ASN A 188 -6.78 -8.11 -4.78
N LEU A 189 -7.26 -8.74 -3.69
CA LEU A 189 -7.01 -10.15 -3.42
C LEU A 189 -8.08 -11.07 -4.00
N PHE A 190 -9.34 -10.63 -3.98
CA PHE A 190 -10.48 -11.49 -4.31
C PHE A 190 -11.31 -10.95 -5.48
N SER A 191 -10.97 -9.78 -6.04
CA SER A 191 -11.74 -9.11 -7.10
C SER A 191 -13.21 -8.88 -6.70
N ILE A 192 -13.44 -8.56 -5.42
CA ILE A 192 -14.76 -8.22 -4.87
C ILE A 192 -14.80 -6.74 -4.49
N GLY A 193 -15.64 -5.98 -5.17
CA GLY A 193 -15.95 -4.61 -4.81
C GLY A 193 -16.93 -4.54 -3.64
N ILE A 194 -16.43 -4.43 -2.41
CA ILE A 194 -17.27 -4.23 -1.22
C ILE A 194 -17.32 -2.73 -0.89
N SER A 195 -18.52 -2.16 -0.79
CA SER A 195 -18.68 -0.75 -0.44
C SER A 195 -18.39 -0.49 1.05
N GLU A 196 -17.91 0.70 1.40
CA GLU A 196 -17.71 1.09 2.82
C GLU A 196 -19.02 1.03 3.63
N GLY A 197 -20.15 1.34 2.99
CA GLY A 197 -21.47 1.21 3.61
C GLY A 197 -21.81 -0.24 3.95
N THR A 198 -21.46 -1.18 3.07
CA THR A 198 -21.62 -2.61 3.34
C THR A 198 -20.70 -3.08 4.45
N LEU A 199 -19.42 -2.67 4.43
CA LEU A 199 -18.46 -3.01 5.49
C LEU A 199 -18.91 -2.51 6.86
N ARG A 200 -19.59 -1.36 6.94
CA ARG A 200 -20.15 -0.84 8.19
C ARG A 200 -21.32 -1.68 8.73
N ASN A 201 -22.03 -2.38 7.85
CA ASN A 201 -23.21 -3.18 8.18
C ASN A 201 -22.91 -4.67 8.38
N ILE A 202 -21.64 -5.07 8.20
CA ILE A 202 -21.10 -6.39 8.54
C ILE A 202 -20.54 -6.31 9.95
#